data_AF-A0ABD2P8M2-F1
#
_entry.id   AF-A0ABD2P8M2-F1
#
_cell.length_a   1.000
_cell.length_b   1.000
_cell.length_c   1.000
_cell.angle_alpha   90.00
_cell.angle_beta   90.00
_cell.angle_gamma   90.00
#
_symmetry.space_group_name_H-M   'P 1'
#
loop_
_entity.id
_entity.type
_entity.pdbx_description
1 polymer ?
#
loop_
_entity_poly.entity_id
_entity_poly.type
_entity_poly.pdbx_seq_one_letter_code
_entity_poly.pdbx_strand_id
1 'polypeptide(L)'
;MCDPKTIRKVLITSGKHYYTLLKKRQELNIRDAAIIRLESFSPFPTAELLKEIEKFKQASVFVWCQEEHRNMGAWSFIKPRFENLIGKK
;
A
#
# COMPACT_ATOMS: atom_id res chain seq x y z
N MET A 1 -11.51 3.08 -14.12
CA MET A 1 -11.23 3.17 -12.68
C MET A 1 -11.65 1.85 -12.04
N CYS A 2 -10.91 1.33 -11.06
CA CYS A 2 -11.31 0.10 -10.36
C CYS A 2 -12.41 0.41 -9.34
N ASP A 3 -13.39 -0.48 -9.22
CA ASP A 3 -14.42 -0.39 -8.19
C ASP A 3 -13.79 -0.71 -6.82
N PRO A 4 -13.85 0.20 -5.84
CA PRO A 4 -13.35 -0.07 -4.48
C PRO A 4 -13.94 -1.36 -3.87
N LYS A 5 -15.15 -1.76 -4.28
CA LYS A 5 -15.80 -2.98 -3.80
C LYS A 5 -15.14 -4.26 -4.30
N THR A 6 -14.37 -4.23 -5.39
CA THR A 6 -13.73 -5.42 -5.96
C THR A 6 -12.26 -5.57 -5.54
N ILE A 7 -11.73 -4.63 -4.77
CA ILE A 7 -10.32 -4.63 -4.36
C ILE A 7 -10.10 -5.64 -3.24
N ARG A 8 -9.18 -6.59 -3.49
CA ARG A 8 -8.79 -7.64 -2.54
C ARG A 8 -7.37 -7.42 -1.99
N LYS A 9 -6.53 -6.70 -2.75
CA LYS A 9 -5.13 -6.41 -2.39
C LYS A 9 -4.87 -4.90 -2.41
N VAL A 10 -4.18 -4.40 -1.38
CA VAL A 10 -3.71 -3.02 -1.33
C VAL A 10 -2.18 -3.03 -1.30
N LEU A 11 -1.58 -2.48 -2.34
CA LEU A 11 -0.14 -2.25 -2.43
C LEU A 11 0.16 -0.85 -1.90
N ILE A 12 1.02 -0.74 -0.91
CA ILE A 12 1.50 0.53 -0.38
C ILE A 12 2.94 0.71 -0.83
N THR A 13 3.26 1.88 -1.37
CA THR A 13 4.60 2.22 -1.86
C THR A 13 4.92 3.66 -1.55
N SER A 14 6.16 4.09 -1.73
CA SER A 14 6.54 5.50 -1.71
C SER A 14 7.32 5.91 -2.95
N GLY A 15 7.41 7.22 -3.19
CA GLY A 15 8.19 7.83 -4.24
C GLY A 15 7.84 7.38 -5.66
N LYS A 16 8.86 7.35 -6.52
CA LYS A 16 8.73 7.05 -7.96
C LYS A 16 8.27 5.63 -8.27
N HIS A 17 8.48 4.68 -7.34
CA HIS A 17 8.12 3.27 -7.55
C HIS A 17 6.61 3.08 -7.80
N TYR A 18 5.79 4.01 -7.33
CA TYR A 18 4.37 4.10 -7.65
C TYR A 18 4.09 3.99 -9.16
N TYR A 19 4.85 4.70 -10.00
CA TYR A 19 4.61 4.71 -11.44
C TYR A 19 4.95 3.36 -12.07
N THR A 20 5.98 2.69 -11.58
CA THR A 20 6.35 1.32 -11.98
C THR A 20 5.21 0.35 -11.69
N LEU A 21 4.66 0.38 -10.47
CA LEU A 21 3.52 -0.46 -10.08
C LEU A 21 2.26 -0.12 -10.88
N LEU A 22 1.98 1.17 -11.09
CA LEU A 22 0.81 1.63 -11.84
C LEU A 22 0.85 1.13 -13.29
N LYS A 23 2.00 1.30 -13.95
CA LYS A 23 2.23 0.79 -15.32
C LYS A 23 2.05 -0.72 -15.38
N LYS A 24 2.66 -1.46 -14.44
CA LYS A 24 2.55 -2.92 -14.43
C LYS A 24 1.13 -3.41 -14.19
N ARG A 25 0.38 -2.74 -13.31
CA ARG A 25 -1.03 -3.02 -13.05
C ARG A 25 -1.89 -2.85 -14.30
N GLN A 26 -1.62 -1.80 -15.09
CA GLN A 26 -2.30 -1.54 -16.36
C GLN A 26 -1.93 -2.57 -17.42
N GLU A 27 -0.65 -2.86 -17.62
CA GLU A 27 -0.16 -3.88 -18.56
C GLU A 27 -0.79 -5.25 -18.30
N LEU A 28 -0.90 -5.63 -17.03
CA LEU A 28 -1.46 -6.92 -16.62
C LEU A 28 -2.99 -6.90 -16.46
N ASN A 29 -3.66 -5.78 -16.74
CA ASN A 29 -5.10 -5.60 -16.55
C ASN A 29 -5.62 -6.00 -15.15
N ILE A 30 -4.82 -5.79 -14.11
CA ILE A 30 -5.18 -6.16 -12.74
C ILE A 30 -6.23 -5.18 -12.21
N ARG A 31 -7.40 -5.70 -11.86
CA ARG A 31 -8.55 -4.90 -11.39
C ARG A 31 -8.87 -5.05 -9.91
N ASP A 32 -8.33 -6.06 -9.24
CA ASP A 32 -8.58 -6.37 -7.83
C ASP A 32 -7.45 -5.91 -6.88
N ALA A 33 -6.54 -5.07 -7.38
CA ALA A 33 -5.47 -4.45 -6.60
C ALA A 33 -5.53 -2.91 -6.67
N ALA A 34 -5.46 -2.28 -5.50
CA ALA A 34 -5.27 -0.84 -5.34
C ALA A 34 -3.80 -0.53 -5.03
N ILE A 35 -3.35 0.66 -5.41
CA ILE A 35 -2.00 1.16 -5.10
C ILE A 35 -2.16 2.47 -4.33
N ILE A 36 -1.62 2.52 -3.11
CA ILE A 36 -1.58 3.70 -2.24
C ILE A 36 -0.14 4.20 -2.20
N ARG A 37 0.05 5.50 -2.40
CA ARG A 37 1.35 6.16 -2.26
C ARG A 37 1.44 6.84 -0.91
N LEU A 38 2.46 6.49 -0.13
CA LEU A 38 2.79 7.10 1.14
C LEU A 38 3.85 8.19 0.90
N GLU A 39 3.44 9.46 0.99
CA GLU A 39 4.31 10.62 0.71
C GLU A 39 5.25 10.96 1.86
N SER A 40 4.77 10.79 3.11
CA SER A 40 5.54 11.10 4.31
C SER A 40 5.57 9.90 5.25
N PHE A 41 6.74 9.66 5.84
CA PHE A 41 6.93 8.60 6.83
C PHE A 41 6.84 9.11 8.26
N SER A 42 7.21 10.37 8.51
CA SER A 42 7.34 10.91 9.85
C SER A 42 6.76 12.34 9.93
N PRO A 43 5.82 12.61 10.86
CA PRO A 43 5.16 11.63 11.73
C PRO A 43 4.39 10.59 10.90
N PHE A 44 4.26 9.36 11.42
CA PHE A 44 3.61 8.28 10.67
C PHE A 44 2.11 8.61 10.47
N PRO A 45 1.60 8.64 9.22
CA PRO A 45 0.27 9.16 8.93
C PRO A 45 -0.82 8.09 9.17
N THR A 46 -0.94 7.61 10.41
CA THR A 46 -1.88 6.54 10.83
C THR A 46 -3.30 6.83 10.37
N ALA A 47 -3.83 8.01 10.69
CA ALA A 47 -5.24 8.36 10.43
C ALA A 47 -5.54 8.46 8.93
N GLU A 48 -4.64 9.06 8.15
CA GLU A 48 -4.80 9.20 6.71
C GLU A 48 -4.72 7.85 6.01
N LEU A 49 -3.74 7.03 6.38
CA LEU A 49 -3.55 5.70 5.81
C LEU A 49 -4.73 4.77 6.15
N LEU A 50 -5.25 4.84 7.38
CA LEU A 50 -6.44 4.09 7.79
C LEU A 50 -7.65 4.49 6.94
N LYS A 51 -7.90 5.81 6.80
CA LYS A 51 -9.01 6.34 6.01
C LYS A 51 -8.94 5.91 4.53
N GLU A 52 -7.75 5.83 3.95
CA GLU A 52 -7.57 5.33 2.59
C GLU A 52 -7.81 3.82 2.49
N ILE A 53 -7.31 3.04 3.45
CA ILE A 53 -7.50 1.59 3.50
C ILE A 53 -8.97 1.21 3.68
N GLU A 54 -9.71 1.93 4.54
CA GLU A 54 -11.13 1.67 4.82
C GLU A 54 -12.05 1.81 3.61
N LYS A 55 -11.61 2.50 2.55
CA LYS A 55 -12.33 2.54 1.27
C LYS A 55 -12.42 1.16 0.60
N PHE A 56 -11.48 0.26 0.91
CA PHE A 56 -11.36 -1.07 0.32
C PHE A 56 -11.78 -2.16 1.31
N LYS A 57 -13.08 -2.20 1.67
CA LYS A 57 -13.61 -3.11 2.71
C LYS A 57 -13.39 -4.61 2.44
N GLN A 58 -13.18 -5.01 1.19
CA GLN A 58 -12.88 -6.40 0.82
C GLN A 58 -11.38 -6.73 0.80
N ALA A 59 -10.51 -5.74 1.04
CA ALA A 59 -9.08 -5.96 1.07
C ALA A 59 -8.68 -6.67 2.36
N SER A 60 -8.09 -7.86 2.20
CA SER A 60 -7.52 -8.64 3.30
C SER A 60 -6.00 -8.76 3.22
N VAL A 61 -5.42 -8.37 2.07
CA VAL A 61 -3.99 -8.47 1.81
C VAL A 61 -3.41 -7.08 1.62
N PHE A 62 -2.45 -6.73 2.47
CA PHE A 62 -1.72 -5.48 2.42
C PHE A 62 -0.24 -5.75 2.22
N VAL A 63 0.37 -5.09 1.25
CA VAL A 63 1.77 -5.32 0.87
C VAL A 63 2.51 -4.00 0.80
N TRP A 64 3.66 -3.91 1.47
CA TRP A 64 4.60 -2.82 1.27
C TRP A 64 5.55 -3.16 0.11
N CYS A 65 5.59 -2.29 -0.91
CA CYS A 65 6.43 -2.40 -2.08
C CYS A 65 7.47 -1.26 -2.09
N GLN A 66 8.72 -1.61 -2.33
CA GLN A 66 9.83 -0.66 -2.45
C GLN A 66 10.86 -1.18 -3.46
N GLU A 67 11.64 -0.28 -4.07
CA GLU A 67 12.75 -0.65 -4.97
C GLU A 67 13.99 -1.07 -4.18
N GLU A 68 14.18 -0.47 -3.01
CA GLU A 68 15.31 -0.72 -2.15
C GLU A 68 15.25 -2.12 -1.53
N HIS A 69 16.42 -2.69 -1.23
CA HIS A 69 16.52 -3.95 -0.50
C HIS A 69 15.82 -3.87 0.87
N ARG A 70 15.43 -5.03 1.41
CA ARG A 70 14.67 -5.13 2.66
C ARG A 70 15.36 -4.51 3.88
N ASN A 71 16.69 -4.51 3.91
CA ASN A 71 17.50 -3.89 4.96
C ASN A 71 17.73 -2.38 4.73
N MET A 72 17.14 -1.81 3.67
CA MET A 72 17.22 -0.40 3.28
C MET A 72 15.81 0.17 3.07
N GLY A 73 15.76 1.48 2.78
CA GLY A 73 14.52 2.19 2.56
C GLY A 73 13.68 2.27 3.83
N ALA A 74 12.36 2.31 3.65
CA ALA A 74 11.42 2.51 4.76
C ALA A 74 10.93 1.21 5.39
N TRP A 75 11.34 0.02 4.92
CA TRP A 75 10.82 -1.27 5.37
C TRP A 75 10.85 -1.43 6.90
N SER A 76 12.00 -1.21 7.53
CA SER A 76 12.16 -1.37 8.99
C SER A 76 11.33 -0.36 9.79
N PHE A 77 11.10 0.82 9.23
CA PHE A 77 10.27 1.86 9.82
C PHE A 77 8.77 1.58 9.68
N ILE A 78 8.33 1.17 8.48
CA ILE A 78 6.92 0.96 8.14
C ILE A 78 6.40 -0.33 8.75
N LYS A 79 7.14 -1.45 8.63
CA LYS A 79 6.66 -2.78 9.04
C LYS A 79 5.98 -2.80 10.41
N PRO A 80 6.60 -2.37 11.53
CA PRO A 80 5.96 -2.47 12.84
C PRO A 80 4.73 -1.56 12.97
N ARG A 81 4.77 -0.36 12.37
CA ARG A 81 3.65 0.60 12.40
C ARG A 81 2.46 0.09 11.59
N PHE A 82 2.77 -0.54 10.46
CA PHE A 82 1.79 -1.12 9.57
C PHE A 82 1.14 -2.36 10.19
N GLU A 83 1.92 -3.23 10.85
CA GLU A 83 1.41 -4.38 11.62
C GLU A 83 0.47 -3.95 12.75
N ASN A 84 0.77 -2.84 13.44
CA ASN A 84 -0.11 -2.27 14.46
C ASN A 84 -1.39 -1.66 13.86
N LEU A 85 -1.29 -1.04 12.69
CA LEU A 85 -2.42 -0.37 12.02
C LEU A 85 -3.47 -1.35 11.51
N ILE A 86 -3.05 -2.38 10.78
CA ILE A 86 -3.97 -3.35 10.16
C ILE A 86 -4.44 -4.41 11.14
N GLY A 87 -3.81 -4.48 12.33
CA GLY A 87 -4.05 -5.52 13.32
C GLY A 87 -3.67 -6.88 12.78
N LYS A 88 -2.47 -7.37 13.11
CA LYS A 88 -2.28 -8.83 13.08
C LYS A 88 -3.28 -9.46 14.05
N LYS A 89 -4.21 -10.25 13.52
CA LYS A 89 -4.59 -11.48 14.21
C LYS A 89 -3.46 -12.48 14.05
#